data_AF-A0A6L5BC43-F1
#
_entry.id   AF-A0A6L5BC43-F1
#
_cell.length_a   1.000
_cell.length_b   1.000
_cell.length_c   1.000
_cell.angle_alpha   90.00
_cell.angle_beta   90.00
_cell.angle_gamma   90.00
#
_symmetry.space_group_name_H-M   'P 1'
#
loop_
_entity.id
_entity.type
_entity.pdbx_description
1 polymer ?
#
loop_
_entity_poly.entity_id
_entity_poly.type
_entity_poly.pdbx_seq_one_letter_code
_entity_poly.pdbx_strand_id
1 'polypeptide(L)'
;NISSQLKLHRCHTGRESRVVRALTLLKTHIFSYQGHVSAALVLDGVDVTGPHLHIIYPHGSTDSLPFAIMGSGSLAAMAVFKSRYAEGINRDDGVALVRDDIRSGIFNDLGSGTMLIYVL
;
A
#
# COMPACT_ATOMS: atom_id res chain seq x y z
N ASN A 1 -6.24 -17.37 8.61
CA ASN A 1 -6.25 -16.06 9.28
C ASN A 1 -4.80 -15.60 9.44
N ILE A 2 -4.36 -14.54 8.75
CA ILE A 2 -2.94 -14.14 8.68
C ILE A 2 -2.47 -13.51 10.01
N SER A 3 -3.37 -12.78 10.69
CA SER A 3 -3.13 -12.20 12.01
C SER A 3 -2.74 -13.25 13.07
N SER A 4 -3.37 -14.43 13.05
CA SER A 4 -3.01 -15.50 14.00
C SER A 4 -1.63 -16.10 13.74
N GLN A 5 -1.23 -16.23 12.47
CA GLN A 5 0.12 -16.71 12.11
C GLN A 5 1.20 -15.71 12.53
N LEU A 6 0.96 -14.40 12.37
CA LEU A 6 1.86 -13.36 12.84
C LEU A 6 1.98 -13.36 14.37
N LYS A 7 0.85 -13.53 15.08
CA LYS A 7 0.84 -13.62 16.54
C LYS A 7 1.59 -14.85 17.06
N LEU A 8 1.39 -16.01 16.44
CA LEU A 8 2.15 -17.23 16.76
C LEU A 8 3.64 -17.06 16.50
N HIS A 9 4.02 -16.44 15.38
CA HIS A 9 5.42 -16.17 15.06
C HIS A 9 6.08 -15.25 16.10
N ARG A 10 5.34 -14.23 16.59
CA ARG A 10 5.79 -13.35 17.68
C ARG A 10 6.02 -14.12 18.98
N CYS A 11 5.04 -14.95 19.38
CA CYS A 11 5.16 -15.77 20.59
C CYS A 11 6.32 -16.78 20.51
N HIS A 12 6.57 -17.36 19.33
CA HIS A 12 7.60 -18.37 19.14
C HIS A 12 9.02 -17.78 19.05
N THR A 13 9.18 -16.62 18.42
CA THR A 13 10.50 -16.00 18.23
C THR A 13 10.89 -15.00 19.31
N GLY A 14 9.93 -14.57 20.14
CA GLY A 14 10.11 -13.50 21.13
C GLY A 14 10.43 -12.13 20.51
N ARG A 15 10.25 -11.98 19.19
CA ARG A 15 10.56 -10.76 18.44
C ARG A 15 9.30 -10.15 17.86
N GLU A 16 9.29 -8.82 17.77
CA GLU A 16 8.23 -8.10 17.07
C GLU A 16 8.12 -8.53 15.61
N SER A 17 6.89 -8.52 15.11
CA SER A 17 6.58 -8.99 13.76
C SER A 17 7.07 -7.99 12.72
N ARG A 18 7.96 -8.41 11.82
CA ARG A 18 8.43 -7.58 10.69
C ARG A 18 7.34 -7.44 9.63
N VAL A 19 7.27 -6.28 8.97
CA VAL A 19 6.30 -6.03 7.88
C VAL A 19 6.55 -6.98 6.71
N VAL A 20 7.82 -7.24 6.39
CA VAL A 20 8.24 -8.19 5.35
C VAL A 20 7.69 -9.60 5.59
N ARG A 21 7.49 -10.01 6.86
CA ARG A 21 6.91 -11.31 7.18
C ARG A 21 5.42 -11.36 6.85
N ALA A 22 4.68 -10.30 7.16
CA ALA A 22 3.28 -10.16 6.78
C ALA A 22 3.12 -10.14 5.25
N LEU A 23 3.99 -9.39 4.54
CA LEU A 23 4.05 -9.36 3.08
C LEU A 23 4.23 -10.76 2.48
N THR A 24 5.17 -11.53 3.03
CA THR A 24 5.45 -12.89 2.55
C THR A 24 4.26 -13.81 2.72
N LEU A 25 3.56 -13.73 3.86
CA LEU A 25 2.36 -14.54 4.08
C LEU A 25 1.22 -14.15 3.13
N LEU A 26 1.01 -12.85 2.92
CA LEU A 26 -0.02 -12.33 2.02
C LEU A 26 0.23 -12.74 0.57
N LYS A 27 1.45 -12.50 0.04
CA LYS A 27 1.77 -12.82 -1.35
C LYS A 27 1.69 -14.33 -1.63
N THR A 28 2.18 -15.17 -0.71
CA THR A 28 2.09 -16.63 -0.87
C THR A 28 0.64 -17.10 -0.85
N HIS A 29 -0.20 -16.50 0.00
CA HIS A 29 -1.62 -16.82 0.04
C HIS A 29 -2.32 -16.44 -1.26
N ILE A 30 -2.14 -15.22 -1.78
CA ILE A 30 -2.77 -14.77 -3.04
C ILE A 30 -2.23 -15.57 -4.24
N PHE A 31 -0.93 -15.82 -4.29
CA PHE A 31 -0.30 -16.61 -5.34
C PHE A 31 -0.80 -18.07 -5.37
N SER A 32 -1.15 -18.64 -4.21
CA SER A 32 -1.72 -20.00 -4.14
C SER A 32 -3.06 -20.12 -4.87
N TYR A 33 -3.79 -19.00 -5.01
CA TYR A 33 -5.01 -18.93 -5.81
C TYR A 33 -4.76 -18.68 -7.30
N GLN A 34 -3.50 -18.61 -7.77
CA GLN A 34 -3.14 -18.42 -9.18
C GLN A 34 -3.91 -17.28 -9.88
N GLY A 35 -4.20 -16.19 -9.16
CA GLY A 35 -4.94 -15.05 -9.68
C GLY A 35 -6.46 -15.19 -9.73
N HIS A 36 -7.03 -16.32 -9.27
CA HIS A 36 -8.49 -16.46 -9.11
C HIS A 36 -9.05 -15.51 -8.04
N VAL A 37 -8.22 -15.14 -7.05
CA VAL A 37 -8.56 -14.10 -6.07
C VAL A 37 -7.95 -12.78 -6.54
N SER A 38 -8.76 -11.98 -7.22
CA SER A 38 -8.31 -10.69 -7.76
C SER A 38 -8.35 -9.59 -6.70
N ALA A 39 -7.43 -9.67 -5.73
CA ALA A 39 -7.30 -8.70 -4.65
C ALA A 39 -6.04 -7.85 -4.87
N ALA A 40 -6.22 -6.53 -5.05
CA ALA A 40 -5.15 -5.56 -4.96
C ALA A 40 -5.11 -5.04 -3.52
N LEU A 41 -3.98 -5.22 -2.83
CA LEU A 41 -3.84 -4.85 -1.42
C LEU A 41 -2.70 -3.84 -1.25
N VAL A 42 -2.89 -2.91 -0.32
CA VAL A 42 -1.82 -2.07 0.20
C VAL A 42 -1.50 -2.58 1.61
N LEU A 43 -0.22 -2.83 1.87
CA LEU A 43 0.30 -3.23 3.17
C LEU A 43 1.28 -2.15 3.64
N ASP A 44 0.84 -1.35 4.60
CA ASP A 44 1.66 -0.39 5.33
C ASP A 44 1.99 -0.91 6.73
N GLY A 45 3.10 -0.42 7.29
CA GLY A 45 3.46 -0.69 8.68
C GLY A 45 4.83 -0.15 9.05
N VAL A 46 5.08 -0.05 10.35
CA VAL A 46 6.38 0.36 10.89
C VAL A 46 6.95 -0.81 11.68
N ASP A 47 8.20 -1.20 11.39
CA ASP A 47 8.93 -2.17 12.20
C ASP A 47 10.31 -1.63 12.61
N VAL A 48 11.14 -2.50 13.18
CA VAL A 48 12.48 -2.14 13.69
C VAL A 48 13.42 -1.56 12.64
N THR A 49 13.15 -1.75 11.34
CA THR A 49 13.96 -1.16 10.26
C THR A 49 13.36 0.15 9.72
N GLY A 50 12.19 0.58 10.20
CA GLY A 50 11.54 1.81 9.80
C GLY A 50 10.14 1.61 9.20
N PRO A 51 9.59 2.65 8.56
CA PRO A 51 8.31 2.59 7.85
C PRO A 51 8.44 1.81 6.54
N HIS A 52 7.42 1.03 6.22
CA HIS A 52 7.32 0.22 5.00
C HIS A 52 5.94 0.38 4.37
N LEU A 53 5.92 0.42 3.04
CA LEU A 53 4.72 0.46 2.23
C LEU A 53 4.92 -0.47 1.04
N HIS A 54 4.04 -1.46 0.96
CA HIS A 54 4.08 -2.48 -0.08
C HIS A 54 2.73 -2.56 -0.78
N ILE A 55 2.77 -2.69 -2.09
CA ILE A 55 1.60 -2.99 -2.91
C ILE A 55 1.66 -4.47 -3.27
N ILE A 56 0.53 -5.17 -3.18
CA ILE A 56 0.38 -6.57 -3.58
C ILE A 56 -0.66 -6.62 -4.70
N TYR A 57 -0.22 -7.04 -5.88
CA TYR A 57 -1.10 -7.14 -7.04
C TYR A 57 -1.89 -8.47 -7.03
N PRO A 58 -3.01 -8.56 -7.76
CA PRO A 58 -3.85 -9.75 -7.86
C PRO A 58 -3.14 -11.08 -8.19
N HIS A 59 -2.01 -11.03 -8.88
CA HIS A 59 -1.22 -12.20 -9.26
C HIS A 59 -0.13 -12.56 -8.22
N GLY A 60 -0.10 -11.86 -7.08
CA GLY A 60 0.85 -12.10 -5.99
C GLY A 60 2.22 -11.44 -6.17
N SER A 61 2.43 -10.64 -7.23
CA SER A 61 3.61 -9.78 -7.30
C SER A 61 3.50 -8.62 -6.31
N THR A 62 4.64 -8.05 -5.96
CA THR A 62 4.75 -7.04 -4.90
C THR A 62 5.69 -5.93 -5.31
N ASP A 63 5.30 -4.68 -5.06
CA ASP A 63 6.15 -3.49 -5.19
C ASP A 63 6.39 -2.85 -3.83
N SER A 64 7.57 -2.25 -3.65
CA SER A 64 7.92 -1.47 -2.46
C SER A 64 8.27 -0.07 -2.90
N LEU A 65 7.45 0.90 -2.53
CA LEU A 65 7.54 2.27 -3.00
C LEU A 65 7.28 3.22 -1.83
N PRO A 66 7.86 4.43 -1.83
CA PRO A 66 7.60 5.43 -0.79
C PRO A 66 6.16 5.96 -0.79
N PHE A 67 5.41 5.67 -1.86
CA PHE A 67 3.99 5.97 -1.99
C PHE A 67 3.27 4.87 -2.79
N ALA A 68 1.96 4.77 -2.60
CA ALA A 68 1.10 3.87 -3.33
C ALA A 68 -0.12 4.62 -3.85
N ILE A 69 -0.39 4.50 -5.15
CA ILE A 69 -1.59 5.02 -5.81
C ILE A 69 -2.21 3.86 -6.58
N MET A 70 -3.45 3.49 -6.25
CA MET A 70 -4.17 2.41 -6.93
C MET A 70 -5.61 2.81 -7.26
N GLY A 71 -6.12 2.29 -8.37
CA GLY A 71 -7.50 2.51 -8.84
C GLY A 71 -7.58 2.95 -10.30
N SER A 72 -8.80 3.09 -10.82
CA SER A 72 -9.06 3.52 -12.21
C SER A 72 -8.66 4.98 -12.47
N GLY A 73 -8.76 5.85 -11.47
CA GLY A 73 -8.30 7.25 -11.53
C GLY A 73 -6.80 7.44 -11.25
N SER A 74 -6.04 6.36 -11.07
CA SER A 74 -4.63 6.42 -10.64
C SER A 74 -3.72 7.21 -11.57
N LEU A 75 -4.02 7.29 -12.87
CA LEU A 75 -3.18 8.03 -13.82
C LEU A 75 -3.30 9.56 -13.64
N ALA A 76 -4.52 10.06 -13.41
CA ALA A 76 -4.77 11.49 -13.16
C ALA A 76 -4.23 11.92 -11.79
N ALA A 77 -4.34 11.05 -10.80
CA ALA A 77 -3.70 11.24 -9.51
C ALA A 77 -2.16 11.26 -9.66
N MET A 78 -1.58 10.21 -10.26
CA MET A 78 -0.12 10.12 -10.45
C MET A 78 0.50 11.37 -11.09
N ALA A 79 -0.19 12.05 -12.01
CA ALA A 79 0.27 13.31 -12.59
C ALA A 79 0.36 14.44 -11.55
N VAL A 80 -0.67 14.63 -10.72
CA VAL A 80 -0.69 15.63 -9.65
C VAL A 80 0.30 15.27 -8.55
N PHE A 81 0.32 14.01 -8.13
CA PHE A 81 1.27 13.49 -7.16
C PHE A 81 2.72 13.76 -7.58
N LYS A 82 3.13 13.32 -8.77
CA LYS A 82 4.51 13.49 -9.27
C LYS A 82 4.93 14.94 -9.45
N SER A 83 3.97 15.85 -9.68
CA SER A 83 4.28 17.28 -9.84
C SER A 83 4.66 17.99 -8.53
N ARG A 84 4.22 17.45 -7.39
CA ARG A 84 4.33 18.11 -6.07
C ARG A 84 5.01 17.26 -4.99
N TYR A 85 5.13 15.96 -5.20
CA TYR A 85 5.83 15.07 -4.29
C TYR A 85 7.33 15.40 -4.24
N ALA A 86 7.85 15.51 -3.03
CA ALA A 86 9.27 15.63 -2.74
C ALA A 86 9.62 14.73 -1.56
N GLU A 87 10.80 14.12 -1.59
CA GLU A 87 11.30 13.35 -0.45
C GLU A 87 11.45 14.26 0.78
N GLY A 88 10.95 13.81 1.94
CA GLY A 88 11.01 14.58 3.18
C GLY A 88 9.96 15.68 3.31
N ILE A 89 8.87 15.63 2.52
CA ILE A 89 7.71 16.51 2.70
C ILE A 89 7.20 16.44 4.15
N ASN A 90 6.82 17.57 4.73
CA ASN A 90 6.25 17.57 6.07
C ASN A 90 4.84 16.95 6.06
N ARG A 91 4.34 16.58 7.23
CA ARG A 91 3.04 15.91 7.37
C ARG A 91 1.89 16.72 6.77
N ASP A 92 1.86 18.03 7.01
CA ASP A 92 0.73 18.88 6.60
C ASP A 92 0.69 19.06 5.07
N ASP A 93 1.85 19.27 4.46
CA ASP A 93 2.02 19.34 3.01
C ASP A 93 1.74 17.98 2.36
N GLY A 94 2.14 16.88 3.00
CA GLY A 94 1.82 15.51 2.56
C GLY A 94 0.32 15.24 2.58
N VAL A 95 -0.39 15.66 3.64
CA VAL A 95 -1.86 15.55 3.71
C VAL A 95 -2.52 16.42 2.65
N ALA A 96 -2.04 17.64 2.43
CA ALA A 96 -2.55 18.52 1.38
C ALA A 96 -2.35 17.92 -0.02
N LEU A 97 -1.18 17.34 -0.28
CA LEU A 97 -0.86 16.63 -1.51
C LEU A 97 -1.83 15.48 -1.76
N VAL A 98 -1.99 14.57 -0.80
CA VAL A 98 -2.92 13.43 -0.89
C VAL A 98 -4.35 13.90 -1.14
N ARG A 99 -4.78 14.98 -0.47
CA ARG A 99 -6.13 15.52 -0.64
C ARG A 99 -6.38 16.02 -2.05
N ASP A 100 -5.44 16.78 -2.61
CA ASP A 100 -5.58 17.30 -3.97
C ASP A 100 -5.45 16.19 -5.01
N ASP A 101 -4.64 15.18 -4.72
CA ASP A 101 -4.44 14.01 -5.57
C ASP A 101 -5.72 13.16 -5.69
N ILE A 102 -6.38 12.89 -4.56
CA ILE A 102 -7.70 12.23 -4.52
C ILE A 102 -8.73 13.05 -5.29
N ARG A 103 -8.75 14.38 -5.12
CA ARG A 103 -9.68 15.26 -5.85
C ARG A 103 -9.46 15.18 -7.36
N SER A 104 -8.21 15.18 -7.82
CA SER A 104 -7.88 15.02 -9.24
C SER A 104 -8.39 13.68 -9.78
N GLY A 105 -8.18 12.60 -9.03
CA GLY A 105 -8.69 11.28 -9.38
C GLY A 105 -10.20 11.22 -9.54
N ILE A 106 -10.94 11.70 -8.53
CA ILE A 106 -12.42 11.71 -8.53
C ILE A 106 -12.97 12.56 -9.69
N PHE A 107 -12.38 13.73 -9.95
CA PHE A 107 -12.88 14.62 -11.01
C PHE A 107 -12.64 14.07 -12.43
N ASN A 108 -11.55 13.31 -12.63
CA ASN A 108 -11.13 12.84 -13.95
C ASN A 108 -11.56 11.41 -14.26
N ASP A 109 -12.11 10.67 -13.30
CA ASP A 109 -12.59 9.32 -13.52
C ASP A 109 -14.04 9.15 -13.04
N LEU A 110 -14.95 8.99 -14.02
CA LEU A 110 -16.38 8.79 -13.84
C LEU A 110 -16.73 7.52 -13.03
N GLY A 111 -15.78 6.58 -12.89
CA GLY A 111 -15.96 5.33 -12.16
C GLY A 111 -15.42 5.30 -10.73
N SER A 112 -14.61 6.28 -10.28
CA SER A 112 -13.96 6.18 -8.96
C SER A 112 -14.69 6.95 -7.86
N GLY A 113 -15.51 6.23 -7.12
CA GLY A 113 -15.96 6.63 -5.78
C GLY A 113 -14.94 6.38 -4.66
N THR A 114 -13.86 5.62 -4.93
CA THR A 114 -12.89 5.20 -3.91
C THR A 114 -11.47 5.13 -4.48
N MET A 115 -10.58 6.03 -4.04
CA MET A 115 -9.15 6.04 -4.34
C MET A 115 -8.36 5.81 -3.05
N LEU A 116 -7.33 4.97 -3.09
CA LEU A 116 -6.38 4.80 -1.98
C LEU A 116 -5.03 5.39 -2.37
N ILE A 117 -4.59 6.38 -1.59
CA ILE A 117 -3.29 7.03 -1.73
C ILE A 117 -2.61 7.00 -0.37
N TYR A 118 -1.44 6.36 -0.32
CA TYR A 118 -0.61 6.29 0.87
C TYR A 118 0.76 6.88 0.57
N VAL A 119 1.31 7.63 1.53
CA VAL A 119 2.66 8.19 1.50
C VAL A 119 3.29 7.89 2.85
N LEU A 120 4.53 7.42 2.85
CA LEU A 120 5.33 7.17 4.07
C LEU A 120 5.96 8.45 4.63
#